data_AF-A0A9E4C0W0-F1
#
_entry.id   AF-A0A9E4C0W0-F1
#
_cell.length_a   1.000
_cell.length_b   1.000
_cell.length_c   1.000
_cell.angle_alpha   90.00
_cell.angle_beta   90.00
_cell.angle_gamma   90.00
#
_symmetry.space_group_name_H-M   'P 1'
#
loop_
_entity.id
_entity.type
_entity.pdbx_description
1 polymer ?
#
loop_
_entity_poly.entity_id
_entity_poly.type
_entity_poly.pdbx_seq_one_letter_code
_entity_poly.pdbx_strand_id
1 'polypeptide(L)'
;MQSSIFFATFFLLAACGQEEVPLLAVHQILNKTGAALKERLGEPDFDFARSEKVTTLQWRDADGDSTYVYVDLIHGNASYVTYTFKKMDPFDTTEALRRIGLSVPEQEPEHVWENGSKRWKPFGQYHRLVVNPVTKIVTVAQREIAEQ
;
A
#
# COMPACT_ATOMS: atom_id res chain seq x y z
N MET A 1 37.00 57.22 -2.17
CA MET A 1 36.66 56.01 -1.40
C MET A 1 35.19 55.70 -1.64
N GLN A 2 34.90 54.82 -2.60
CA GLN A 2 33.55 54.34 -2.90
C GLN A 2 33.56 52.84 -2.64
N SER A 3 32.79 52.41 -1.65
CA SER A 3 32.64 51.03 -1.23
C SER A 3 31.85 50.23 -2.26
N SER A 4 32.47 49.20 -2.82
CA SER A 4 31.80 48.16 -3.61
C SER A 4 31.16 47.16 -2.66
N ILE A 5 29.83 47.17 -2.57
CA ILE A 5 29.04 46.11 -1.91
C ILE A 5 28.81 45.02 -2.95
N PHE A 6 29.57 43.92 -2.84
CA PHE A 6 29.29 42.68 -3.55
C PHE A 6 28.04 42.03 -2.92
N PHE A 7 26.90 42.12 -3.61
CA PHE A 7 25.73 41.33 -3.30
C PHE A 7 25.96 39.90 -3.82
N ALA A 8 26.31 38.99 -2.92
CA ALA A 8 26.35 37.57 -3.21
C ALA A 8 24.91 37.04 -3.28
N THR A 9 24.41 36.83 -4.49
CA THR A 9 23.14 36.14 -4.74
C THR A 9 23.29 34.68 -4.34
N PHE A 10 22.82 34.33 -3.14
CA PHE A 10 22.61 32.96 -2.70
C PHE A 10 21.46 32.35 -3.53
N PHE A 11 21.80 31.55 -4.54
CA PHE A 11 20.85 30.64 -5.17
C PHE A 11 20.64 29.44 -4.24
N LEU A 12 19.64 29.51 -3.36
CA LEU A 12 19.09 28.34 -2.68
C LEU A 12 18.22 27.57 -3.67
N LEU A 13 18.83 26.60 -4.37
CA LEU A 13 18.10 25.50 -5.00
C LEU A 13 17.50 24.64 -3.88
N ALA A 14 16.25 24.90 -3.54
CA ALA A 14 15.44 23.98 -2.75
C ALA A 14 15.22 22.73 -3.60
N ALA A 15 16.06 21.71 -3.38
CA ALA A 15 15.74 20.35 -3.77
C ALA A 15 14.52 19.92 -2.94
N CYS A 16 13.32 20.23 -3.44
CA CYS A 16 12.11 19.54 -3.01
C CYS A 16 12.28 18.09 -3.47
N GLY A 17 12.87 17.26 -2.61
CA GLY A 17 12.92 15.81 -2.81
C GLY A 17 11.49 15.31 -2.85
N GLN A 18 10.98 15.06 -4.04
CA GLN A 18 9.70 14.39 -4.21
C GLN A 18 9.91 12.96 -3.72
N GLU A 19 9.42 12.66 -2.51
CA GLU A 19 9.49 11.31 -1.95
C GLU A 19 8.82 10.36 -2.96
N GLU A 20 9.59 9.43 -3.52
CA GLU A 20 9.07 8.51 -4.53
C GLU A 20 7.91 7.72 -3.93
N VAL A 21 6.79 7.68 -4.66
CA VAL A 21 5.60 6.94 -4.21
C VAL A 21 5.99 5.47 -4.04
N PRO A 22 5.76 4.86 -2.85
CA PRO A 22 6.17 3.48 -2.61
C PRO A 22 5.64 2.53 -3.68
N LEU A 23 6.47 1.55 -4.09
CA LEU A 23 6.08 0.56 -5.10
C LEU A 23 4.74 -0.11 -4.73
N LEU A 24 4.58 -0.45 -3.45
CA LEU A 24 3.41 -1.12 -2.88
C LEU A 24 2.31 -0.17 -2.39
N ALA A 25 2.34 1.10 -2.82
CA ALA A 25 1.35 2.08 -2.42
C ALA A 25 -0.07 1.62 -2.76
N VAL A 26 -0.93 1.50 -1.75
CA VAL A 26 -2.30 0.96 -1.87
C VAL A 26 -3.13 1.70 -2.92
N HIS A 27 -3.00 3.02 -3.01
CA HIS A 27 -3.74 3.85 -3.96
C HIS A 27 -3.30 3.65 -5.43
N GLN A 28 -2.11 3.06 -5.65
CA GLN A 28 -1.63 2.64 -6.97
C GLN A 28 -1.97 1.17 -7.28
N ILE A 29 -2.57 0.44 -6.33
CA ILE A 29 -2.97 -0.96 -6.49
C ILE A 29 -4.48 -1.09 -6.58
N LEU A 30 -5.21 -0.55 -5.59
CA LEU A 30 -6.68 -0.67 -5.57
C LEU A 30 -7.32 0.09 -6.74
N ASN A 31 -8.42 -0.46 -7.24
CA ASN A 31 -9.15 0.00 -8.42
C ASN A 31 -8.31 0.02 -9.73
N LYS A 32 -7.19 -0.70 -9.77
CA LYS A 32 -6.42 -0.93 -11.00
C LYS A 32 -6.76 -2.28 -11.61
N THR A 33 -6.60 -2.36 -12.92
CA THR A 33 -6.75 -3.62 -13.65
C THR A 33 -5.56 -4.54 -13.43
N GLY A 34 -5.72 -5.84 -13.65
CA GLY A 34 -4.60 -6.79 -13.61
C GLY A 34 -3.43 -6.39 -14.52
N ALA A 35 -3.71 -5.86 -15.71
CA ALA A 35 -2.66 -5.38 -16.64
C ALA A 35 -1.87 -4.21 -16.06
N ALA A 36 -2.54 -3.21 -15.47
CA ALA A 36 -1.87 -2.08 -14.84
C ALA A 36 -1.03 -2.50 -13.62
N LEU A 37 -1.48 -3.52 -12.87
CA LEU A 37 -0.69 -4.08 -11.78
C LEU A 37 0.56 -4.81 -12.28
N LYS A 38 0.45 -5.56 -13.37
CA LYS A 38 1.60 -6.25 -13.99
C LYS A 38 2.62 -5.28 -14.56
N GLU A 39 2.18 -4.19 -15.16
CA GLU A 39 3.07 -3.11 -15.60
C GLU A 39 3.84 -2.48 -14.43
N ARG A 40 3.19 -2.34 -13.27
CA ARG A 40 3.79 -1.74 -12.08
C ARG A 40 4.69 -2.69 -11.29
N LEU A 41 4.22 -3.90 -11.00
CA LEU A 41 4.83 -4.85 -10.07
C LEU A 41 5.58 -5.98 -10.79
N GLY A 42 5.55 -6.02 -12.12
CA GLY A 42 6.00 -7.16 -12.91
C GLY A 42 4.97 -8.31 -12.93
N GLU A 43 5.32 -9.40 -13.60
CA GLU A 43 4.46 -10.59 -13.63
C GLU A 43 4.35 -11.25 -12.25
N PRO A 44 3.15 -11.67 -11.83
CA PRO A 44 2.96 -12.37 -10.57
C PRO A 44 3.51 -13.80 -10.64
N ASP A 45 3.88 -14.34 -9.49
CA ASP A 45 4.22 -15.76 -9.32
C ASP A 45 3.00 -16.66 -9.53
N PHE A 46 1.79 -16.14 -9.20
CA PHE A 46 0.53 -16.83 -9.44
C PHE A 46 -0.51 -15.88 -10.01
N ASP A 47 -1.16 -16.32 -11.08
CA ASP A 47 -2.30 -15.67 -11.71
C ASP A 47 -3.35 -16.75 -11.96
N PHE A 48 -4.43 -16.74 -11.18
CA PHE A 48 -5.47 -17.76 -11.30
C PHE A 48 -6.87 -17.19 -11.09
N ALA A 49 -7.78 -17.59 -11.98
CA ALA A 49 -9.20 -17.34 -11.81
C ALA A 49 -9.76 -18.22 -10.69
N ARG A 50 -10.33 -17.59 -9.65
CA ARG A 50 -11.08 -18.28 -8.59
C ARG A 50 -12.53 -18.55 -8.99
N SER A 51 -13.09 -17.69 -9.84
CA SER A 51 -14.42 -17.81 -10.44
C SER A 51 -14.50 -16.93 -11.68
N GLU A 52 -15.64 -16.92 -12.37
CA GLU A 52 -15.89 -16.00 -13.50
C GLU A 52 -15.75 -14.52 -13.12
N LYS A 53 -15.94 -14.17 -11.84
CA LYS A 53 -15.91 -12.79 -11.36
C LYS A 53 -14.62 -12.42 -10.64
N VAL A 54 -13.81 -13.39 -10.23
CA VAL A 54 -12.66 -13.17 -9.32
C VAL A 54 -11.39 -13.81 -9.85
N THR A 55 -10.35 -13.01 -10.01
CA THR A 55 -8.98 -13.46 -10.30
C THR A 55 -8.05 -13.05 -9.17
N THR A 56 -7.17 -13.96 -8.74
CA THR A 56 -6.16 -13.66 -7.74
C THR A 56 -4.80 -13.54 -8.41
N LEU A 57 -4.10 -12.44 -8.11
CA LEU A 57 -2.69 -12.24 -8.45
C LEU A 57 -1.84 -12.30 -7.19
N GLN A 58 -0.68 -12.94 -7.26
CA GLN A 58 0.24 -13.05 -6.13
C GLN A 58 1.69 -12.79 -6.53
N TRP A 59 2.39 -11.97 -5.74
CA TRP A 59 3.84 -11.81 -5.75
C TRP A 59 4.40 -12.20 -4.38
N ARG A 60 5.50 -12.96 -4.32
CA ARG A 60 6.16 -13.39 -3.08
C ARG A 60 7.33 -12.49 -2.67
N ASP A 61 7.79 -11.63 -3.56
CA ASP A 61 8.89 -10.70 -3.28
C ASP A 61 8.74 -9.42 -4.08
N ALA A 62 7.58 -8.77 -3.94
CA ALA A 62 7.19 -7.66 -4.82
C ALA A 62 8.11 -6.43 -4.69
N ASP A 63 8.79 -6.26 -3.57
CA ASP A 63 9.66 -5.12 -3.24
C ASP A 63 11.13 -5.52 -2.98
N GLY A 64 11.49 -6.79 -3.17
CA GLY A 64 12.82 -7.32 -2.84
C GLY A 64 13.09 -7.48 -1.34
N ASP A 65 12.10 -7.21 -0.47
CA ASP A 65 12.20 -7.36 0.98
C ASP A 65 11.23 -8.42 1.54
N SER A 66 10.91 -9.42 0.69
CA SER A 66 10.06 -10.55 1.01
C SER A 66 8.65 -10.15 1.47
N THR A 67 8.12 -9.06 0.92
CA THR A 67 6.71 -8.71 1.06
C THR A 67 5.88 -9.52 0.06
N TYR A 68 5.01 -10.37 0.59
CA TYR A 68 4.07 -11.12 -0.24
C TYR A 68 2.86 -10.23 -0.48
N VAL A 69 2.50 -10.02 -1.73
CA VAL A 69 1.36 -9.21 -2.16
C VAL A 69 0.34 -10.14 -2.80
N TYR A 70 -0.88 -10.14 -2.29
CA TYR A 70 -2.02 -10.86 -2.85
C TYR A 70 -3.09 -9.86 -3.23
N VAL A 71 -3.55 -9.88 -4.47
CA VAL A 71 -4.60 -8.99 -4.97
C VAL A 71 -5.74 -9.82 -5.51
N ASP A 72 -6.95 -9.57 -5.03
CA ASP A 72 -8.18 -10.09 -5.65
C ASP A 72 -8.74 -9.02 -6.59
N LEU A 73 -8.76 -9.35 -7.88
CA LEU A 73 -9.46 -8.62 -8.92
C LEU A 73 -10.91 -9.10 -8.95
N ILE A 74 -11.86 -8.22 -8.66
CA ILE A 74 -13.29 -8.49 -8.81
C ILE A 74 -13.77 -7.71 -10.03
N HIS A 75 -14.40 -8.40 -10.99
CA HIS A 75 -14.75 -7.82 -12.30
C HIS A 75 -13.56 -7.13 -12.99
N GLY A 76 -12.38 -7.75 -12.88
CA GLY A 76 -11.15 -7.26 -13.50
C GLY A 76 -10.43 -6.12 -12.78
N ASN A 77 -10.98 -5.59 -11.68
CA ASN A 77 -10.38 -4.49 -10.92
C ASN A 77 -10.01 -4.92 -9.50
N ALA A 78 -8.84 -4.49 -9.04
CA ALA A 78 -8.33 -4.77 -7.70
C ALA A 78 -9.27 -4.21 -6.63
N SER A 79 -9.99 -5.10 -5.98
CA SER A 79 -10.94 -4.73 -4.92
C SER A 79 -10.37 -5.00 -3.53
N TYR A 80 -9.33 -5.81 -3.44
CA TYR A 80 -8.72 -6.21 -2.19
C TYR A 80 -7.23 -6.47 -2.40
N VAL A 81 -6.40 -5.99 -1.48
CA VAL A 81 -4.97 -6.28 -1.43
C VAL A 81 -4.55 -6.66 -0.02
N THR A 82 -3.72 -7.70 0.08
CA THR A 82 -3.12 -8.18 1.32
C THR A 82 -1.60 -8.24 1.16
N TYR A 83 -0.91 -7.62 2.12
CA TYR A 83 0.54 -7.61 2.26
C TYR A 83 0.92 -8.51 3.44
N THR A 84 1.89 -9.39 3.25
CA THR A 84 2.51 -10.15 4.35
C THR A 84 4.00 -9.83 4.40
N PHE A 85 4.44 -9.19 5.49
CA PHE A 85 5.83 -8.75 5.66
C PHE A 85 6.69 -9.85 6.30
N LYS A 86 7.17 -10.81 5.50
CA LYS A 86 7.77 -12.04 6.01
C LYS A 86 9.02 -11.83 6.87
N LYS A 87 9.83 -10.83 6.53
CA LYS A 87 11.11 -10.53 7.22
C LYS A 87 11.01 -9.47 8.32
N MET A 88 9.85 -8.86 8.53
CA MET A 88 9.69 -7.80 9.52
C MET A 88 9.56 -8.40 10.93
N ASP A 89 10.65 -8.45 11.68
CA ASP A 89 10.69 -9.03 13.03
C ASP A 89 11.48 -8.13 14.01
N PRO A 90 10.83 -7.55 15.05
CA PRO A 90 9.39 -7.62 15.33
C PRO A 90 8.55 -6.89 14.27
N PHE A 91 7.24 -7.15 14.23
CA PHE A 91 6.34 -6.46 13.31
C PHE A 91 6.13 -4.99 13.73
N ASP A 92 6.61 -4.05 12.92
CA ASP A 92 6.38 -2.63 13.09
C ASP A 92 5.21 -2.18 12.22
N THR A 93 4.08 -1.85 12.87
CA THR A 93 2.87 -1.41 12.17
C THR A 93 3.08 -0.08 11.44
N THR A 94 3.85 0.84 11.99
CA THR A 94 4.09 2.15 11.39
C THR A 94 4.90 2.00 10.11
N GLU A 95 5.98 1.22 10.15
CA GLU A 95 6.81 0.96 8.97
C GLU A 95 6.05 0.15 7.91
N ALA A 96 5.29 -0.88 8.32
CA ALA A 96 4.46 -1.66 7.39
C ALA A 96 3.44 -0.79 6.64
N LEU A 97 2.75 0.12 7.35
CA LEU A 97 1.80 1.04 6.74
C LEU A 97 2.50 2.04 5.82
N ARG A 98 3.65 2.60 6.24
CA ARG A 98 4.44 3.54 5.42
C ARG A 98 4.87 2.91 4.09
N ARG A 99 5.34 1.66 4.10
CA ARG A 99 5.75 0.92 2.89
C ARG A 99 4.63 0.74 1.87
N ILE A 100 3.39 0.68 2.33
CA ILE A 100 2.20 0.57 1.46
C ILE A 100 1.51 1.91 1.24
N GLY A 101 2.20 3.02 1.53
CA GLY A 101 1.72 4.38 1.29
C GLY A 101 0.56 4.80 2.18
N LEU A 102 0.49 4.26 3.40
CA LEU A 102 -0.50 4.60 4.41
C LEU A 102 0.18 5.19 5.67
N SER A 103 -0.60 5.94 6.43
CA SER A 103 -0.23 6.39 7.78
C SER A 103 -0.96 5.56 8.84
N VAL A 104 -0.43 5.56 10.06
CA VAL A 104 -1.12 4.95 11.21
C VAL A 104 -2.47 5.65 11.40
N PRO A 105 -3.58 4.92 11.52
CA PRO A 105 -4.88 5.54 11.81
C PRO A 105 -4.84 6.28 13.14
N GLU A 106 -5.29 7.54 13.16
CA GLU A 106 -5.44 8.32 14.39
C GLU A 106 -6.60 7.81 15.26
N GLN A 107 -7.62 7.22 14.62
CA GLN A 107 -8.76 6.66 15.32
C GLN A 107 -8.43 5.26 15.85
N GLU A 108 -8.98 4.93 17.03
CA GLU A 108 -8.95 3.55 17.53
C GLU A 108 -9.69 2.61 16.56
N PRO A 109 -9.24 1.35 16.43
CA PRO A 109 -9.92 0.38 15.60
C PRO A 109 -11.33 0.12 16.12
N GLU A 110 -12.27 -0.05 15.20
CA GLU A 110 -13.65 -0.45 15.47
C GLU A 110 -13.70 -1.80 16.21
N HIS A 111 -12.73 -2.67 15.95
CA HIS A 111 -12.67 -3.99 16.55
C HIS A 111 -11.22 -4.47 16.74
N VAL A 112 -10.98 -5.10 17.89
CA VAL A 112 -9.74 -5.79 18.23
C VAL A 112 -10.08 -7.24 18.56
N TRP A 113 -9.55 -8.19 17.79
CA TRP A 113 -9.74 -9.62 18.05
C TRP A 113 -8.76 -10.12 19.13
N GLU A 114 -9.06 -11.28 19.73
CA GLU A 114 -8.20 -11.94 20.73
C GLU A 114 -6.77 -12.18 20.23
N ASN A 115 -6.60 -12.40 18.93
CA ASN A 115 -5.29 -12.58 18.30
C ASN A 115 -4.53 -11.25 18.05
N GLY A 116 -5.05 -10.13 18.53
CA GLY A 116 -4.46 -8.80 18.36
C GLY A 116 -4.69 -8.16 17.00
N SER A 117 -5.47 -8.78 16.10
CA SER A 117 -5.85 -8.14 14.84
C SER A 117 -6.69 -6.90 15.12
N LYS A 118 -6.52 -5.85 14.32
CA LYS A 118 -7.21 -4.57 14.45
C LYS A 118 -7.92 -4.24 13.14
N ARG A 119 -9.17 -3.75 13.20
CA ARG A 119 -9.96 -3.35 12.02
C ARG A 119 -10.43 -1.91 12.12
N TRP A 120 -10.34 -1.20 11.01
CA TRP A 120 -10.97 0.10 10.76
C TRP A 120 -11.94 -0.04 9.58
N LYS A 121 -13.21 0.32 9.79
CA LYS A 121 -14.26 0.28 8.77
C LYS A 121 -15.28 1.42 9.02
N PRO A 122 -15.34 2.46 8.18
CA PRO A 122 -14.46 2.73 7.04
C PRO A 122 -13.02 3.09 7.47
N PHE A 123 -12.09 3.13 6.51
CA PHE A 123 -10.73 3.65 6.73
C PHE A 123 -10.38 4.67 5.63
N GLY A 124 -10.52 5.96 5.94
CA GLY A 124 -10.33 7.03 4.95
C GLY A 124 -11.21 6.84 3.72
N GLN A 125 -10.61 6.82 2.54
CA GLN A 125 -11.28 6.54 1.27
C GLN A 125 -11.57 5.04 1.02
N TYR A 126 -10.96 4.16 1.81
CA TYR A 126 -11.09 2.72 1.65
C TYR A 126 -12.25 2.17 2.47
N HIS A 127 -12.80 1.05 2.02
CA HIS A 127 -13.87 0.38 2.73
C HIS A 127 -13.38 -0.16 4.08
N ARG A 128 -12.17 -0.71 4.14
CA ARG A 128 -11.62 -1.32 5.36
C ARG A 128 -10.09 -1.40 5.33
N LEU A 129 -9.48 -1.22 6.49
CA LEU A 129 -8.11 -1.64 6.82
C LEU A 129 -8.16 -2.72 7.92
N VAL A 130 -7.36 -3.77 7.77
CA VAL A 130 -7.10 -4.76 8.83
C VAL A 130 -5.60 -4.93 9.00
N VAL A 131 -5.12 -4.88 10.23
CA VAL A 131 -3.72 -5.14 10.58
C VAL A 131 -3.68 -6.29 11.57
N ASN A 132 -2.94 -7.36 11.25
CA ASN A 132 -2.66 -8.45 12.16
C ASN A 132 -1.15 -8.49 12.46
N PRO A 133 -0.73 -8.04 13.65
CA PRO A 133 0.69 -7.97 13.98
C PRO A 133 1.33 -9.34 14.21
N VAL A 134 0.54 -10.35 14.61
CA VAL A 134 1.03 -11.72 14.86
C VAL A 134 1.40 -12.40 13.55
N THR A 135 0.53 -12.28 12.53
CA THR A 135 0.78 -12.88 11.21
C THR A 135 1.53 -11.93 10.27
N LYS A 136 1.84 -10.70 10.70
CA LYS A 136 2.53 -9.67 9.91
C LYS A 136 1.75 -9.29 8.64
N ILE A 137 0.42 -9.27 8.75
CA ILE A 137 -0.50 -9.05 7.63
C ILE A 137 -1.11 -7.67 7.71
N VAL A 138 -1.14 -6.97 6.58
CA VAL A 138 -1.96 -5.78 6.37
C VAL A 138 -2.86 -5.98 5.17
N THR A 139 -4.14 -5.72 5.35
CA THR A 139 -5.16 -5.90 4.33
C THR A 139 -5.91 -4.59 4.11
N VAL A 140 -6.10 -4.20 2.85
CA VAL A 140 -6.94 -3.06 2.48
C VAL A 140 -7.96 -3.47 1.44
N ALA A 141 -9.21 -3.06 1.65
CA ALA A 141 -10.31 -3.33 0.73
C ALA A 141 -10.87 -2.04 0.15
N GLN A 142 -11.03 -2.01 -1.17
CA GLN A 142 -11.87 -1.05 -1.86
C GLN A 142 -13.34 -1.39 -1.60
N ARG A 143 -14.22 -0.38 -1.65
CA ARG A 143 -15.67 -0.61 -1.60
C ARG A 143 -16.05 -1.52 -2.77
N GLU A 144 -16.94 -2.49 -2.54
CA GLU A 144 -17.63 -3.16 -3.65
C GLU A 144 -18.25 -2.06 -4.52
N ILE A 145 -17.89 -2.05 -5.80
CA ILE A 145 -18.65 -1.30 -6.78
C ILE A 145 -20.01 -1.99 -6.79
N ALA A 146 -21.00 -1.36 -6.18
CA ALA A 146 -22.38 -1.80 -6.33
C ALA A 146 -22.64 -1.87 -7.83
N GLU A 147 -22.95 -3.07 -8.31
CA GLU A 147 -23.31 -3.33 -9.71
C GLU A 147 -24.26 -2.22 -10.18
N GLN A 148 -23.84 -1.40 -11.15
CA GLN A 148 -24.72 -0.48 -11.88
C GLN A 148 -25.36 -1.22 -13.05
#